data_AF-A0A1X7TGT0-F1
#
_entry.id   AF-A0A1X7TGT0-F1
#
_cell.length_a   1.000
_cell.length_b   1.000
_cell.length_c   1.000
_cell.angle_alpha   90.00
_cell.angle_beta   90.00
_cell.angle_gamma   90.00
#
_symmetry.space_group_name_H-M   'P 1'
#
loop_
_entity.id
_entity.type
_entity.pdbx_description
1 polymer ?
#
loop_
_entity_poly.entity_id
_entity_poly.type
_entity_poly.pdbx_seq_one_letter_code
_entity_poly.pdbx_strand_id
1 'polypeptide(L)'
;MSLALEIRTIKCIGIHNTKITKDVILLLSHKITNNTSLGILSISNDSINDDGVITLTQSLINNKTIAGLFLSYNPRITSTSAQSLAKLLLHNHTLSALHLNGTNIDTDGVLVLMESLRTNNTLRILCLDNKHKQTCYSLPYYKTIKNRLL
;
A
#
# COMPACT_ATOMS: atom_id res chain seq x y z
N MET A 1 26.57 -9.18 23.23
CA MET A 1 25.86 -10.08 22.30
C MET A 1 24.36 -9.78 22.40
N SER A 2 23.92 -8.64 21.85
CA SER A 2 22.48 -8.32 21.80
C SER A 2 21.92 -8.98 20.55
N LEU A 3 20.94 -9.86 20.75
CA LEU A 3 20.15 -10.49 19.70
C LEU A 3 19.17 -9.45 19.09
N ALA A 4 19.65 -8.25 18.78
CA ALA A 4 18.91 -7.34 17.94
C ALA A 4 18.93 -7.97 16.55
N LEU A 5 17.86 -8.69 16.19
CA LEU A 5 17.62 -9.07 14.81
C LEU A 5 17.79 -7.80 13.96
N GLU A 6 18.93 -7.66 13.30
CA GLU A 6 19.07 -6.69 12.25
C GLU A 6 18.00 -7.06 11.23
N ILE A 7 17.02 -6.18 11.04
CA ILE A 7 15.91 -6.31 10.09
C ILE A 7 16.43 -6.31 8.63
N ARG A 8 17.73 -6.55 8.41
CA ARG A 8 18.44 -6.62 7.12
C ARG A 8 18.31 -7.97 6.42
N THR A 9 17.75 -8.99 7.08
CA THR A 9 17.54 -10.31 6.46
C THR A 9 16.07 -10.61 6.18
N ILE A 10 15.16 -9.98 6.94
CA ILE A 10 13.72 -10.23 6.83
C ILE A 10 13.23 -9.75 5.46
N LYS A 11 12.52 -10.65 4.75
CA LYS A 11 11.96 -10.42 3.42
C LYS A 11 10.46 -10.14 3.42
N CYS A 12 9.75 -10.65 4.42
CA CYS A 12 8.30 -10.49 4.54
C CYS A 12 7.95 -10.27 6.01
N ILE A 13 7.06 -9.32 6.27
CA ILE A 13 6.40 -9.11 7.56
C ILE A 13 4.90 -9.21 7.34
N GLY A 14 4.23 -10.04 8.14
CA GLY A 14 2.78 -10.18 8.18
C GLY A 14 2.25 -9.81 9.56
N ILE A 15 1.24 -8.93 9.62
CA ILE A 15 0.52 -8.55 10.84
C ILE A 15 -0.96 -8.74 10.55
N HIS A 16 -1.60 -9.69 11.23
CA HIS A 16 -2.96 -10.10 10.93
C HIS A 16 -3.78 -10.23 12.21
N ASN A 17 -5.06 -9.86 12.14
CA ASN A 17 -6.02 -10.03 13.23
C ASN A 17 -5.58 -9.35 14.54
N THR A 18 -4.88 -8.21 14.46
CA THR A 18 -4.39 -7.48 15.63
C THR A 18 -4.41 -5.98 15.38
N LYS A 19 -5.10 -5.22 16.24
CA LYS A 19 -5.11 -3.75 16.14
C LYS A 19 -3.72 -3.19 16.41
N ILE A 20 -3.09 -2.64 15.37
CA ILE A 20 -1.82 -1.93 15.49
C ILE A 20 -2.10 -0.58 16.15
N THR A 21 -1.42 -0.31 17.27
CA THR A 21 -1.49 0.99 17.94
C THR A 21 -0.67 2.03 17.19
N LYS A 22 -0.94 3.31 17.45
CA LYS A 22 -0.18 4.43 16.86
C LYS A 22 1.34 4.31 17.10
N ASP A 23 1.75 3.85 18.27
CA ASP A 23 3.18 3.71 18.58
C ASP A 23 3.84 2.59 17.78
N VAL A 24 3.14 1.47 17.61
CA VAL A 24 3.65 0.35 16.80
C VAL A 24 3.75 0.75 15.33
N ILE A 25 2.78 1.50 14.79
CA ILE A 25 2.87 1.95 13.39
C ILE A 25 4.01 2.94 13.18
N LEU A 26 4.23 3.87 14.12
CA LEU A 26 5.34 4.83 14.06
C LEU A 26 6.69 4.11 14.10
N LEU A 27 6.84 3.14 15.02
CA LEU A 27 8.04 2.33 15.11
C LEU A 27 8.30 1.54 13.83
N LEU A 28 7.26 0.91 13.28
CA LEU A 28 7.33 0.15 12.04
C LEU A 28 7.73 1.05 10.86
N SER A 29 7.07 2.19 10.69
CA SER A 29 7.38 3.21 9.69
C SER A 29 8.84 3.65 9.76
N HIS A 30 9.34 3.96 10.96
CA HIS A 30 10.74 4.37 11.16
C HIS A 30 11.72 3.26 10.74
N LYS A 31 11.42 1.99 11.07
CA LYS A 31 12.26 0.86 10.66
C LYS A 31 12.21 0.59 9.16
N ILE A 32 11.07 0.82 8.51
CA ILE A 32 10.88 0.63 7.08
C ILE A 32 11.65 1.67 6.25
N THR A 33 11.72 2.93 6.69
CA THR A 33 12.37 4.02 5.93
C THR A 33 13.78 3.66 5.46
N ASN A 34 14.57 3.01 6.32
CA ASN A 34 15.95 2.62 6.04
C ASN A 34 16.13 1.11 5.82
N ASN A 35 15.03 0.36 5.66
CA ASN A 35 15.12 -1.08 5.49
C ASN A 35 15.60 -1.46 4.09
N THR A 36 16.62 -2.32 4.02
CA THR A 36 17.26 -2.74 2.77
C THR A 36 16.95 -4.19 2.36
N SER A 37 16.00 -4.87 2.99
CA SER A 37 15.74 -6.29 2.72
C SER A 37 14.27 -6.68 2.60
N LEU A 38 13.39 -5.98 3.28
CA LEU A 38 11.96 -6.25 3.34
C LEU A 38 11.35 -6.01 1.96
N GLY A 39 10.88 -7.07 1.33
CA GLY A 39 10.21 -7.02 0.04
C GLY A 39 8.69 -6.91 0.17
N ILE A 40 8.11 -7.46 1.24
CA ILE A 40 6.66 -7.51 1.42
C ILE A 40 6.28 -7.07 2.82
N LEU A 41 5.32 -6.14 2.90
CA LEU A 41 4.61 -5.80 4.13
C LEU A 41 3.13 -6.15 3.96
N SER A 42 2.64 -7.04 4.79
CA SER A 42 1.22 -7.40 4.84
C SER A 42 0.63 -7.04 6.19
N ILE A 43 -0.44 -6.24 6.18
CA ILE A 43 -1.20 -5.85 7.35
C ILE A 43 -2.67 -6.04 7.02
N SER A 44 -3.35 -7.02 7.61
CA SER A 44 -4.72 -7.37 7.22
C SER A 44 -5.64 -7.66 8.41
N ASN A 45 -6.93 -7.81 8.12
CA ASN A 45 -7.96 -8.25 9.06
C ASN A 45 -8.10 -7.30 10.27
N ASP A 46 -8.62 -6.11 10.00
CA ASP A 46 -8.90 -5.07 11.00
C ASP A 46 -7.66 -4.59 11.81
N SER A 47 -6.47 -4.70 11.21
CA SER A 47 -5.21 -4.41 11.89
C SER A 47 -4.76 -2.94 11.78
N ILE A 48 -5.22 -2.21 10.76
CA ILE A 48 -4.79 -0.83 10.49
C ILE A 48 -5.98 0.06 10.05
N ASN A 49 -5.83 1.37 10.25
CA ASN A 49 -6.77 2.41 9.85
C ASN A 49 -6.08 3.46 8.94
N ASP A 50 -6.83 4.47 8.50
CA ASP A 50 -6.30 5.54 7.65
C ASP A 50 -5.05 6.25 8.21
N ASP A 51 -5.03 6.62 9.49
CA ASP A 51 -3.87 7.27 10.11
C ASP A 51 -2.61 6.40 10.01
N GLY A 52 -2.76 5.10 10.23
CA GLY A 52 -1.68 4.14 10.08
C GLY A 52 -1.18 4.05 8.64
N VAL A 53 -2.09 4.03 7.66
CA VAL A 53 -1.74 4.01 6.22
C VAL A 53 -1.03 5.30 5.81
N ILE A 54 -1.52 6.46 6.26
CA ILE A 54 -0.89 7.76 6.00
C ILE A 54 0.55 7.78 6.57
N THR A 55 0.73 7.24 7.78
CA THR A 55 2.05 7.15 8.42
C THR A 55 2.99 6.19 7.69
N LEU A 56 2.48 5.04 7.21
CA LEU A 56 3.28 4.07 6.44
C LEU A 56 3.69 4.63 5.07
N THR A 57 2.76 5.23 4.34
CA THR A 57 3.01 5.74 2.98
C THR A 57 4.09 6.82 2.97
N GLN A 58 4.17 7.66 4.01
CA GLN A 58 5.25 8.64 4.18
C GLN A 58 6.65 7.98 4.22
N SER A 59 6.81 6.89 4.96
CA SER A 59 8.06 6.12 5.00
C SER A 59 8.36 5.39 3.68
N LEU A 60 7.31 4.91 3.01
CA LEU A 60 7.45 4.11 1.79
C LEU A 60 7.82 4.94 0.56
N ILE A 61 7.55 6.25 0.52
CA ILE A 61 7.86 7.11 -0.65
C ILE A 61 9.32 6.93 -1.11
N ASN A 62 10.27 6.86 -0.17
CA ASN A 62 11.70 6.72 -0.47
C ASN A 62 12.24 5.30 -0.30
N ASN A 63 11.45 4.36 0.24
CA ASN A 63 11.88 2.98 0.40
C ASN A 63 12.09 2.31 -0.97
N LYS A 64 13.22 1.62 -1.13
CA LYS A 64 13.65 1.01 -2.42
C LYS A 64 13.60 -0.52 -2.42
N THR A 65 12.96 -1.12 -1.44
CA THR A 65 12.99 -2.58 -1.24
C THR A 65 11.61 -3.23 -1.20
N ILE A 66 10.62 -2.55 -0.61
CA ILE A 66 9.25 -3.07 -0.51
C ILE A 66 8.58 -3.00 -1.89
N ALA A 67 8.41 -4.19 -2.47
CA ALA A 67 7.72 -4.41 -3.74
C ALA A 67 6.23 -4.73 -3.54
N GLY A 68 5.84 -5.28 -2.37
CA GLY A 68 4.44 -5.63 -2.06
C GLY A 68 3.92 -4.96 -0.79
N LEU A 69 2.81 -4.23 -0.92
CA LEU A 69 2.06 -3.66 0.20
C LEU A 69 0.65 -4.25 0.20
N PHE A 70 0.36 -5.13 1.16
CA PHE A 70 -0.91 -5.83 1.24
C PHE A 70 -1.71 -5.34 2.44
N LEU A 71 -2.79 -4.61 2.17
CA LEU A 71 -3.64 -3.96 3.17
C LEU A 71 -5.09 -4.48 3.14
N SER A 72 -5.29 -5.67 2.59
CA SER A 72 -6.62 -6.26 2.42
C SER A 72 -7.36 -6.44 3.74
N TYR A 73 -8.70 -6.44 3.68
CA TYR A 73 -9.57 -6.72 4.84
C TYR A 73 -9.35 -5.77 6.03
N ASN A 74 -9.06 -4.50 5.76
CA ASN A 74 -9.04 -3.45 6.77
C ASN A 74 -10.17 -2.45 6.49
N PRO A 75 -11.37 -2.64 7.09
CA PRO A 75 -12.53 -1.78 6.82
C PRO A 75 -12.36 -0.34 7.32
N ARG A 76 -11.36 -0.08 8.17
CA ARG A 76 -10.99 1.27 8.64
C ARG A 76 -10.00 2.00 7.73
N ILE A 77 -9.66 1.43 6.58
CA ILE A 77 -9.03 2.16 5.48
C ILE A 77 -10.16 2.69 4.61
N THR A 78 -10.30 4.00 4.55
CA THR A 78 -11.33 4.71 3.78
C THR A 78 -10.68 5.62 2.75
N SER A 79 -11.48 6.39 2.01
CA SER A 79 -10.96 7.37 1.05
C SER A 79 -10.13 8.50 1.68
N THR A 80 -10.12 8.64 3.02
CA THR A 80 -9.19 9.54 3.73
C THR A 80 -7.72 9.24 3.42
N SER A 81 -7.33 7.96 3.25
CA SER A 81 -5.95 7.60 2.92
C SER A 81 -5.65 7.60 1.41
N ALA A 82 -6.64 7.80 0.54
CA ALA A 82 -6.48 7.70 -0.91
C ALA A 82 -5.41 8.65 -1.48
N GLN A 83 -5.36 9.90 -1.01
CA GLN A 83 -4.34 10.87 -1.43
C GLN A 83 -2.93 10.42 -1.03
N SER A 84 -2.76 9.85 0.16
CA SER A 84 -1.46 9.38 0.65
C SER A 84 -0.95 8.18 -0.16
N LEU A 85 -1.86 7.25 -0.50
CA LEU A 85 -1.58 6.11 -1.37
C LEU A 85 -1.27 6.56 -2.80
N ALA A 86 -2.03 7.51 -3.36
CA ALA A 86 -1.75 8.08 -4.67
C ALA A 86 -0.39 8.79 -4.71
N LYS A 87 -0.04 9.55 -3.66
CA LYS A 87 1.29 10.17 -3.54
C LYS A 87 2.40 9.13 -3.47
N LEU A 88 2.18 8.03 -2.73
CA LEU A 88 3.11 6.91 -2.73
C LEU A 88 3.31 6.36 -4.15
N LEU A 89 2.24 6.12 -4.88
CA LEU A 89 2.31 5.64 -6.27
C LEU A 89 2.98 6.64 -7.22
N LEU A 90 2.78 7.95 -7.05
CA LEU A 90 3.43 8.95 -7.91
C LEU A 90 4.96 8.98 -7.73
N HIS A 91 5.47 8.77 -6.52
CA HIS A 91 6.89 8.99 -6.20
C HIS A 91 7.68 7.71 -5.96
N ASN A 92 7.03 6.60 -5.60
CA ASN A 92 7.70 5.33 -5.39
C ASN A 92 7.71 4.52 -6.70
N HIS A 93 8.91 4.10 -7.11
CA HIS A 93 9.16 3.31 -8.31
C HIS A 93 9.72 1.92 -7.97
N THR A 94 9.37 1.39 -6.80
CA THR A 94 9.75 0.06 -6.33
C THR A 94 8.52 -0.81 -6.11
N LEU A 95 7.45 -0.24 -5.56
CA LEU A 95 6.20 -0.93 -5.31
C LEU A 95 5.61 -1.45 -6.63
N SER A 96 5.42 -2.77 -6.69
CA SER A 96 4.88 -3.49 -7.83
C SER A 96 3.53 -4.14 -7.54
N ALA A 97 3.16 -4.32 -6.26
CA ALA A 97 1.87 -4.85 -5.87
C ALA A 97 1.24 -4.08 -4.69
N LEU A 98 -0.02 -3.68 -4.87
CA LEU A 98 -0.84 -3.01 -3.86
C LEU A 98 -2.19 -3.72 -3.73
N HIS A 99 -2.49 -4.26 -2.55
CA HIS A 99 -3.77 -4.91 -2.29
C HIS A 99 -4.61 -4.08 -1.30
N LEU A 100 -5.83 -3.72 -1.73
CA LEU A 100 -6.78 -2.88 -1.00
C LEU A 100 -8.21 -3.47 -1.02
N ASN A 101 -8.39 -4.72 -1.45
CA ASN A 101 -9.68 -5.41 -1.38
C ASN A 101 -10.14 -5.61 0.08
N GLY A 102 -11.43 -5.50 0.36
CA GLY A 102 -11.97 -5.55 1.72
C GLY A 102 -11.65 -4.28 2.54
N THR A 103 -11.48 -3.14 1.88
CA THR A 103 -11.38 -1.82 2.51
C THR A 103 -12.64 -1.00 2.21
N ASN A 104 -12.80 0.14 2.90
CA ASN A 104 -13.90 1.08 2.69
C ASN A 104 -13.48 2.28 1.84
N ILE A 105 -12.48 2.13 0.96
CA ILE A 105 -12.19 3.12 -0.08
C ILE A 105 -13.39 3.14 -1.05
N ASP A 106 -13.97 4.31 -1.24
CA ASP A 106 -15.09 4.51 -2.15
C ASP A 106 -14.61 4.73 -3.60
N THR A 107 -15.57 4.94 -4.50
CA THR A 107 -15.30 5.17 -5.92
C THR A 107 -14.41 6.38 -6.15
N ASP A 108 -14.59 7.48 -5.42
CA ASP A 108 -13.79 8.70 -5.58
C ASP A 108 -12.35 8.47 -5.12
N GLY A 109 -12.16 7.76 -4.00
CA GLY A 109 -10.84 7.33 -3.54
C GLY A 109 -10.14 6.44 -4.57
N VAL A 110 -10.85 5.51 -5.22
CA VAL A 110 -10.30 4.69 -6.31
C VAL A 110 -9.91 5.55 -7.52
N LEU A 111 -10.71 6.55 -7.90
CA LEU A 111 -10.37 7.46 -9.00
C LEU A 111 -9.06 8.22 -8.72
N VAL A 112 -8.84 8.66 -7.48
CA VAL A 112 -7.59 9.29 -7.04
C VAL A 112 -6.39 8.33 -7.20
N LEU A 113 -6.55 7.06 -6.83
CA LEU A 113 -5.50 6.04 -7.04
C LEU A 113 -5.24 5.84 -8.54
N MET A 114 -6.28 5.67 -9.34
CA MET A 114 -6.16 5.42 -10.78
C MET A 114 -5.46 6.56 -11.52
N GLU A 115 -5.68 7.82 -11.10
CA GLU A 115 -5.02 8.97 -11.70
C GLU A 115 -3.50 8.93 -11.50
N SER A 116 -3.03 8.52 -10.30
CA SER A 116 -1.60 8.35 -10.04
C SER A 116 -0.93 7.27 -10.91
N LEU A 117 -1.71 6.30 -11.39
CA LEU A 117 -1.20 5.21 -12.22
C LEU A 117 -0.93 5.64 -13.66
N ARG A 118 -1.40 6.81 -14.12
CA ARG A 118 -1.08 7.29 -15.47
C ARG A 118 0.43 7.39 -15.69
N THR A 119 1.16 7.86 -14.68
CA THR A 119 2.61 8.08 -14.73
C THR A 119 3.40 7.01 -13.99
N ASN A 120 2.79 6.30 -13.02
CA ASN A 120 3.45 5.16 -12.39
C ASN A 120 3.53 3.97 -13.35
N ASN A 121 4.76 3.59 -13.68
CA ASN A 121 5.07 2.44 -14.56
C ASN A 121 5.65 1.24 -13.80
N THR A 122 5.62 1.23 -12.47
CA THR A 122 6.21 0.16 -11.65
C THR A 122 5.18 -0.75 -11.04
N LEU A 123 3.99 -0.22 -10.69
CA LEU A 123 2.88 -1.02 -10.22
C LEU A 123 2.44 -1.98 -11.33
N ARG A 124 2.25 -3.23 -10.94
CA ARG A 124 1.83 -4.36 -11.77
C ARG A 124 0.58 -5.03 -11.26
N ILE A 125 0.28 -4.93 -9.97
CA ILE A 125 -0.89 -5.55 -9.36
C ILE A 125 -1.60 -4.49 -8.52
N LEU A 126 -2.87 -4.25 -8.80
CA LEU A 126 -3.75 -3.45 -7.97
C LEU A 126 -5.02 -4.23 -7.66
N CYS A 127 -5.09 -4.82 -6.47
CA CYS A 127 -6.28 -5.55 -6.04
C CYS A 127 -7.27 -4.60 -5.34
N LEU A 128 -8.43 -4.39 -5.96
CA LEU A 128 -9.56 -3.63 -5.42
C LEU A 128 -10.79 -4.54 -5.31
N ASP A 129 -11.81 -4.09 -4.59
CA ASP A 129 -13.10 -4.78 -4.57
C ASP A 129 -13.74 -4.83 -5.96
N ASN A 130 -14.45 -5.93 -6.25
CA ASN A 130 -15.14 -6.12 -7.53
C ASN A 130 -16.09 -4.96 -7.90
N LYS A 131 -16.68 -4.29 -6.90
CA LYS A 131 -17.57 -3.14 -7.09
C LYS A 131 -16.92 -1.97 -7.84
N HIS A 132 -15.59 -1.86 -7.83
CA HIS A 132 -14.87 -0.76 -8.50
C HIS A 132 -14.42 -1.09 -9.92
N LYS A 133 -14.52 -2.35 -10.37
CA LYS A 133 -14.02 -2.77 -11.69
C LYS A 133 -14.61 -1.94 -12.83
N GLN A 134 -15.93 -1.71 -12.80
CA GLN A 134 -16.60 -0.93 -13.83
C GLN A 134 -16.12 0.52 -13.86
N THR A 135 -15.92 1.14 -12.69
CA THR A 135 -15.34 2.49 -12.58
C THR A 135 -13.96 2.55 -13.23
N CYS A 136 -13.07 1.60 -12.89
CA CYS A 136 -11.74 1.55 -13.48
C CYS A 136 -11.80 1.41 -15.01
N TYR A 137 -12.65 0.52 -15.53
CA TYR A 137 -12.81 0.28 -16.97
C TYR A 137 -13.37 1.49 -17.73
N SER A 138 -14.17 2.32 -17.05
CA SER A 138 -14.78 3.51 -17.66
C SER A 138 -13.79 4.68 -17.87
N LEU A 139 -12.61 4.65 -17.24
CA LEU A 139 -11.63 5.72 -17.37
C LEU A 139 -11.08 5.81 -18.81
N PRO A 140 -11.02 7.00 -19.43
CA PRO A 140 -10.54 7.17 -20.81
C PRO A 140 -9.13 6.62 -21.05
N TYR A 141 -8.25 6.72 -20.04
CA TYR A 141 -6.88 6.23 -20.09
C TYR A 141 -6.72 4.78 -19.58
N TYR A 142 -7.79 4.10 -19.16
CA TYR A 142 -7.66 2.74 -18.62
C TYR A 142 -6.94 1.80 -19.60
N LYS A 143 -7.20 1.94 -20.90
CA LYS A 143 -6.55 1.14 -21.95
C LYS A 143 -5.01 1.28 -21.98
N THR A 144 -4.45 2.41 -21.54
CA THR A 144 -2.99 2.62 -21.54
C THR A 144 -2.31 2.00 -20.32
N ILE A 145 -3.06 1.81 -19.21
CA ILE A 145 -2.53 1.24 -17.97
C ILE A 145 -2.91 -0.23 -17.78
N LYS A 146 -4.03 -0.69 -18.34
CA LYS A 146 -4.52 -2.07 -18.16
C LYS A 146 -3.55 -3.15 -18.64
N ASN A 147 -2.73 -2.85 -19.66
CA ASN A 147 -1.80 -3.84 -20.21
C ASN A 147 -0.65 -4.16 -19.23
N ARG A 148 -0.40 -3.28 -18.24
CA ARG A 148 0.62 -3.49 -17.21
C ARG A 148 0.05 -3.85 -15.83
N LEU A 149 -1.26 -3.70 -15.62
CA LEU A 149 -1.93 -3.99 -14.35
C LEU A 149 -2.70 -5.31 -14.45
N LEU A 150 -2.35 -6.25 -13.57
CA LEU A 150 -3.10 -7.46 -13.27
C LEU A 150 -4.17 -7.19 -12.20
#